data_AF-A0A1R3ISW5-F1
#
_entry.id   AF-A0A1R3ISW5-F1
#
_cell.length_a   1.000
_cell.length_b   1.000
_cell.length_c   1.000
_cell.angle_alpha   90.00
_cell.angle_beta   90.00
_cell.angle_gamma   90.00
#
_symmetry.space_group_name_H-M   'P 1'
#
loop_
_entity.id
_entity.type
_entity.pdbx_description
1 polymer ?
#
loop_
_entity_poly.entity_id
_entity_poly.type
_entity_poly.pdbx_seq_one_letter_code
_entity_poly.pdbx_strand_id
1 'polypeptide(L)'
;MLESASLTHDSTFKGMYNVVHIDEKWFYMTKKIEKYYLLPDEEEPYRTCKSKNFIPKVMFLVAMARPRFDEQRNEIFSGKIEVFPFVTREPAKRSSANRPAGTLETKPITSVRKKEMRSFLIEKVLPAIKEKWPRGALDGPIFIQQDNARTHVDIDDPEFCQAAAQDGFDIRLTYQPPNSPDLNMLDLGFFAAIQSLQQKERARNVDDLMAIVVKSFEDFPTDISDRIFLTLQTCMIEIMKKRGANSASVNIAGANIAGANIAGANVAGANSASSNSAGANSGLQSLDALLH
;
A
#
# COMPACT_ATOMS: atom_id res chain seq x y z
N MET A 1 -8.16 11.32 14.28
CA MET A 1 -8.78 11.83 13.04
C MET A 1 -8.75 13.37 13.03
N LEU A 2 -9.43 14.03 13.97
CA LEU A 2 -9.44 15.49 14.08
C LEU A 2 -8.47 16.00 15.17
N GLU A 3 -8.01 17.23 15.06
CA GLU A 3 -7.23 17.91 16.11
C GLU A 3 -8.12 18.24 17.30
N SER A 4 -7.65 17.91 18.50
CA SER A 4 -8.40 18.10 19.75
C SER A 4 -8.64 19.56 20.11
N ALA A 5 -7.87 20.48 19.52
CA ALA A 5 -7.99 21.92 19.73
C ALA A 5 -8.93 22.62 18.73
N SER A 6 -9.50 21.89 17.76
CA SER A 6 -10.36 22.49 16.74
C SER A 6 -11.76 22.77 17.28
N LEU A 7 -12.27 23.98 17.01
CA LEU A 7 -13.61 24.43 17.43
C LEU A 7 -14.68 23.55 16.78
N THR A 8 -15.83 23.40 17.45
CA THR A 8 -16.94 22.50 17.06
C THR A 8 -17.52 22.76 15.66
N HIS A 9 -17.19 23.89 15.03
CA HIS A 9 -17.67 24.28 13.70
C HIS A 9 -16.59 24.33 12.61
N ASP A 10 -15.29 24.26 12.95
CA ASP A 10 -14.16 24.29 12.00
C ASP A 10 -13.13 23.21 12.37
N SER A 11 -13.58 21.97 12.40
CA SER A 11 -12.72 20.84 12.74
C SER A 11 -11.64 20.62 11.68
N THR A 12 -10.37 20.61 12.11
CA THR A 12 -9.22 20.38 11.22
C THR A 12 -8.70 18.95 11.42
N PHE A 13 -8.32 18.28 10.32
CA PHE A 13 -7.68 16.97 10.41
C PHE A 13 -6.30 17.07 11.06
N LYS A 14 -5.94 16.07 11.88
CA LYS A 14 -4.55 15.90 12.27
C LYS A 14 -3.70 15.77 11.01
N GLY A 15 -2.53 16.42 10.98
CA GLY A 15 -1.64 16.39 9.81
C GLY A 15 -1.13 15.01 9.38
N MET A 16 -1.28 13.98 10.23
CA MET A 16 -0.79 12.61 10.00
C MET A 16 0.73 12.47 9.81
N TYR A 17 1.49 13.53 10.13
CA TYR A 17 2.95 13.53 9.99
C TYR A 17 3.67 12.60 10.97
N ASN A 18 3.00 12.18 12.04
CA ASN A 18 3.53 11.25 13.04
C ASN A 18 3.04 9.81 12.87
N VAL A 19 2.47 9.46 11.70
CA VAL A 19 1.96 8.11 11.43
C VAL A 19 2.75 7.47 10.30
N VAL A 20 3.19 6.24 10.51
CA VAL A 20 3.73 5.32 9.51
C VAL A 20 2.68 4.25 9.25
N HIS A 21 2.19 4.17 8.03
CA HIS A 21 1.33 3.08 7.59
C HIS A 21 2.19 1.88 7.19
N ILE A 22 1.84 0.71 7.73
CA ILE A 22 2.42 -0.56 7.30
C ILE A 22 1.33 -1.52 6.82
N ASP A 23 1.69 -2.35 5.86
CA ASP A 23 0.83 -3.43 5.36
C ASP A 23 1.64 -4.40 4.47
N GLU A 24 1.12 -5.61 4.28
CA GLU A 24 1.72 -6.60 3.39
C GLU A 24 0.98 -6.76 2.07
N LYS A 25 1.73 -6.95 0.99
CA LYS A 25 1.16 -7.28 -0.32
C LYS A 25 1.91 -8.39 -1.04
N TRP A 26 1.15 -9.27 -1.68
CA TRP A 26 1.69 -10.21 -2.66
C TRP A 26 1.92 -9.52 -4.00
N PHE A 27 3.15 -9.58 -4.51
CA PHE A 27 3.50 -9.24 -5.88
C PHE A 27 3.77 -10.51 -6.67
N TYR A 28 3.22 -10.57 -7.89
CA TYR A 28 3.25 -11.75 -8.74
C TYR A 28 4.18 -11.49 -9.93
N MET A 29 4.96 -12.50 -10.32
CA MET A 29 5.87 -12.41 -11.47
C MET A 29 5.14 -12.05 -12.78
N THR A 30 3.90 -12.52 -12.93
CA THR A 30 3.05 -12.24 -14.09
C THR A 30 1.58 -12.18 -13.67
N LYS A 31 0.77 -11.45 -14.43
CA LYS A 31 -0.68 -11.51 -14.29
C LYS A 31 -1.22 -12.87 -14.72
N LYS A 32 -2.31 -13.29 -14.09
CA LYS A 32 -3.06 -14.49 -14.48
C LYS A 32 -3.78 -14.32 -15.82
N ILE A 33 -4.22 -13.10 -16.12
CA ILE A 33 -4.96 -12.72 -17.32
C ILE A 33 -4.39 -11.38 -17.80
N GLU A 34 -4.04 -11.29 -19.07
CA GLU A 34 -3.65 -10.06 -19.76
C GLU A 34 -4.57 -9.87 -20.96
N LYS A 35 -4.93 -8.61 -21.23
CA LYS A 35 -5.70 -8.22 -22.42
C LYS A 35 -4.72 -7.62 -23.42
N TYR A 36 -4.78 -8.09 -24.66
CA TYR A 36 -3.98 -7.60 -25.77
C TYR A 36 -4.92 -6.97 -26.80
N TYR A 37 -4.50 -5.84 -27.38
CA TYR A 37 -5.06 -5.35 -28.62
C TYR A 37 -4.22 -5.94 -29.74
N LEU A 38 -4.88 -6.62 -30.69
CA LEU A 38 -4.23 -7.29 -31.81
C LEU A 38 -4.74 -6.67 -33.10
N LEU A 39 -3.88 -6.61 -34.11
CA LEU A 39 -4.32 -6.33 -35.48
C LEU A 39 -5.16 -7.51 -36.02
N PRO A 40 -6.04 -7.30 -37.02
CA PRO A 40 -6.90 -8.36 -37.55
C PRO A 40 -6.16 -9.60 -38.06
N ASP A 41 -4.90 -9.44 -38.45
CA ASP A 41 -4.00 -10.45 -38.99
C ASP A 41 -2.91 -10.91 -37.99
N GLU A 42 -2.88 -10.36 -36.78
CA GLU A 42 -1.90 -10.72 -35.76
C GLU A 42 -2.34 -11.95 -34.97
N GLU A 43 -1.47 -12.95 -34.90
CA GLU A 43 -1.75 -14.18 -34.15
C GLU A 43 -1.88 -13.89 -32.64
N GLU A 44 -2.87 -14.52 -32.01
CA GLU A 44 -3.08 -14.36 -30.58
C GLU A 44 -1.86 -14.84 -29.78
N PRO A 45 -1.27 -13.98 -28.91
CA PRO A 45 -0.06 -14.34 -28.18
C PRO A 45 -0.34 -15.49 -27.22
N TYR A 46 0.24 -16.66 -27.52
CA TYR A 46 0.06 -17.85 -26.72
C TYR A 46 1.01 -17.87 -25.51
N ARG A 47 0.44 -17.77 -24.31
CA ARG A 47 1.18 -17.92 -23.04
C ARG A 47 0.98 -19.30 -22.44
N THR A 48 2.08 -20.07 -22.33
CA THR A 48 2.09 -21.34 -21.60
C THR A 48 2.47 -21.14 -20.14
N CYS A 49 1.71 -21.74 -19.23
CA CYS A 49 2.08 -21.86 -17.82
C CYS A 49 1.65 -23.24 -17.34
N LYS A 50 2.52 -23.94 -16.60
CA LYS A 50 2.22 -25.29 -16.09
C LYS A 50 0.99 -25.30 -15.16
N SER A 51 0.76 -24.21 -14.41
CA SER A 51 -0.46 -24.00 -13.64
C SER A 51 -0.58 -22.56 -13.16
N LYS A 52 -1.78 -21.99 -13.32
CA LYS A 52 -2.11 -20.63 -12.87
C LYS A 52 -2.02 -20.46 -11.34
N ASN A 53 -2.00 -21.58 -10.59
CA ASN A 53 -1.92 -21.57 -9.13
C ASN A 53 -0.48 -21.45 -8.59
N PHE A 54 0.53 -21.68 -9.44
CA PHE A 54 1.94 -21.67 -9.05
C PHE A 54 2.73 -20.53 -9.70
N ILE A 55 2.07 -19.41 -9.99
CA ILE A 55 2.76 -18.20 -10.41
C ILE A 55 3.69 -17.77 -9.26
N PRO A 56 5.01 -17.64 -9.50
CA PRO A 56 5.93 -17.18 -8.48
C PRO A 56 5.50 -15.82 -7.95
N LYS A 57 5.54 -15.68 -6.63
CA LYS A 57 5.11 -14.47 -5.93
C LYS A 57 5.95 -14.26 -4.69
N VAL A 58 6.12 -13.00 -4.31
CA VAL A 58 6.83 -12.58 -3.11
C VAL A 58 5.90 -11.67 -2.31
N MET A 59 5.83 -11.88 -1.01
CA MET A 59 5.12 -10.97 -0.11
C MET A 59 6.12 -9.89 0.32
N PHE A 60 5.67 -8.66 0.36
CA PHE A 60 6.44 -7.52 0.83
C PHE A 60 5.68 -6.83 1.95
N LEU A 61 6.38 -6.50 3.04
CA LEU A 61 5.93 -5.53 4.02
C LEU A 61 6.39 -4.14 3.56
N VAL A 62 5.47 -3.20 3.45
CA VAL A 62 5.79 -1.83 3.02
C VAL A 62 5.51 -0.86 4.16
N ALA A 63 6.42 0.09 4.38
CA ALA A 63 6.26 1.15 5.36
C ALA A 63 6.30 2.52 4.68
N MET A 64 5.25 3.32 4.88
CA MET A 64 5.10 4.66 4.30
C MET A 64 4.54 5.65 5.31
N ALA A 65 5.22 6.77 5.47
CA ALA A 65 4.74 7.94 6.20
C ALA A 65 4.25 9.02 5.24
N ARG A 66 3.59 10.04 5.77
CA ARG A 66 3.18 11.18 4.96
C ARG A 66 4.39 11.99 4.50
N PRO A 67 4.52 12.28 3.18
CA PRO A 67 5.56 13.18 2.69
C PRO A 67 5.47 14.57 3.30
N ARG A 68 6.59 15.28 3.37
CA ARG A 68 6.69 16.65 3.87
C ARG A 68 7.44 17.51 2.87
N PHE A 69 6.93 18.72 2.69
CA PHE A 69 7.47 19.69 1.75
C PHE A 69 7.73 21.02 2.47
N ASP A 70 8.68 21.79 1.95
CA ASP A 70 8.88 23.18 2.39
C ASP A 70 7.79 24.10 1.82
N GLU A 71 7.86 25.39 2.16
CA GLU A 71 6.91 26.41 1.67
C GLU A 71 6.91 26.57 0.14
N GLN A 72 8.02 26.22 -0.51
CA GLN A 72 8.19 26.25 -1.96
C GLN A 72 7.81 24.94 -2.63
N ARG A 73 7.32 23.96 -1.85
CA ARG A 73 6.93 22.61 -2.27
C ARG A 73 8.12 21.73 -2.70
N ASN A 74 9.32 22.03 -2.25
CA ASN A 74 10.46 21.12 -2.38
C ASN A 74 10.33 19.99 -1.35
N GLU A 75 10.76 18.79 -1.73
CA GLU A 75 10.73 17.62 -0.86
C GLU A 75 11.72 17.77 0.31
N ILE A 76 11.19 17.77 1.54
CA ILE A 76 12.00 17.67 2.77
C ILE A 76 12.08 16.21 3.21
N PHE A 77 10.97 15.48 3.08
CA PHE A 77 10.86 14.08 3.46
C PHE A 77 9.90 13.39 2.51
N SER A 78 10.38 12.37 1.80
CA SER A 78 9.56 11.63 0.83
C SER A 78 8.42 10.83 1.46
N GLY A 79 8.48 10.58 2.77
CA GLY A 79 7.58 9.65 3.45
C GLY A 79 7.93 8.17 3.21
N LYS A 80 8.83 7.87 2.27
CA LYS A 80 9.22 6.50 1.96
C LYS A 80 10.14 5.95 3.04
N ILE A 81 9.63 4.99 3.82
CA ILE A 81 10.46 4.28 4.80
C ILE A 81 11.17 3.14 4.08
N GLU A 82 10.49 2.05 3.74
CA GLU A 82 11.11 0.97 2.97
C GLU A 82 10.11 -0.09 2.49
N VAL A 83 10.61 -1.00 1.65
CA VAL A 83 9.92 -2.19 1.17
C VAL A 83 10.75 -3.43 1.54
N PHE A 84 10.16 -4.30 2.37
CA PHE A 84 10.84 -5.46 2.93
C PHE A 84 10.31 -6.77 2.33
N PRO A 85 11.07 -7.46 1.46
CA PRO A 85 10.65 -8.77 0.95
C PRO A 85 10.72 -9.84 2.04
N PHE A 86 9.67 -10.66 2.13
CA PHE A 86 9.66 -11.89 2.93
C PHE A 86 10.34 -13.02 2.15
N VAL A 87 11.66 -13.09 2.27
CA VAL A 87 12.50 -14.08 1.59
C VAL A 87 13.53 -14.70 2.53
N THR A 88 13.99 -15.90 2.18
CA THR A 88 15.13 -16.59 2.81
C THR A 88 16.19 -16.89 1.76
N ARG A 89 17.46 -16.92 2.15
CA ARG A 89 18.55 -17.41 1.28
C ARG A 89 18.89 -18.84 1.68
N GLU A 90 18.63 -19.78 0.80
CA GLU A 90 18.90 -21.21 1.04
C GLU A 90 19.83 -21.77 -0.04
N PRO A 91 20.80 -22.65 0.29
CA PRO A 91 21.60 -23.32 -0.73
C PRO A 91 20.74 -24.26 -1.57
N ALA A 92 20.95 -24.22 -2.90
CA ALA A 92 20.25 -25.06 -3.84
C ALA A 92 20.52 -26.55 -3.56
N LYS A 93 19.47 -27.30 -3.21
CA LYS A 93 19.57 -28.73 -2.86
C LYS A 93 19.87 -29.65 -4.05
N ARG A 94 19.59 -29.19 -5.28
CA ARG A 94 19.81 -29.94 -6.52
C ARG A 94 20.50 -29.03 -7.53
N SER A 95 21.43 -29.60 -8.29
CA SER A 95 21.97 -28.96 -9.48
C SER A 95 20.91 -28.90 -10.58
N SER A 96 20.93 -27.84 -11.37
CA SER A 96 20.20 -27.72 -12.63
C SER A 96 21.16 -27.27 -13.72
N ALA A 97 20.70 -27.31 -14.98
CA ALA A 97 21.51 -26.85 -16.12
C ALA A 97 22.05 -25.42 -15.95
N ASN A 98 21.36 -24.59 -15.17
CA ASN A 98 21.71 -23.18 -14.97
C ASN A 98 22.31 -22.90 -13.58
N ARG A 99 22.43 -23.90 -12.69
CA ARG A 99 23.01 -23.69 -11.35
C ARG A 99 23.61 -24.96 -10.73
N PRO A 100 24.84 -24.92 -10.19
CA PRO A 100 25.37 -26.00 -9.39
C PRO A 100 24.64 -26.10 -8.03
N ALA A 101 24.61 -27.31 -7.46
CA ALA A 101 24.13 -27.50 -6.10
C ALA A 101 24.97 -26.70 -5.11
N GLY A 102 24.34 -26.13 -4.08
CA GLY A 102 25.01 -25.25 -3.10
C GLY A 102 24.93 -23.76 -3.41
N THR A 103 24.55 -23.35 -4.62
CA THR A 103 24.33 -21.93 -4.95
C THR A 103 23.22 -21.34 -4.06
N LEU A 104 23.45 -20.22 -3.39
CA LEU A 104 22.43 -19.55 -2.57
C LEU A 104 21.28 -19.06 -3.46
N GLU A 105 20.07 -19.52 -3.16
CA GLU A 105 18.84 -19.18 -3.84
C GLU A 105 17.93 -18.39 -2.91
N THR A 106 17.41 -17.27 -3.42
CA THR A 106 16.35 -16.49 -2.75
C THR A 106 15.03 -17.23 -2.89
N LYS A 107 14.42 -17.61 -1.77
CA LYS A 107 13.12 -18.27 -1.73
C LYS A 107 12.09 -17.42 -1.01
N PRO A 108 10.90 -17.21 -1.61
CA PRO A 108 9.80 -16.53 -0.95
C PRO A 108 9.32 -17.32 0.27
N ILE A 109 9.11 -16.62 1.38
CA ILE A 109 8.39 -17.16 2.54
C ILE A 109 6.90 -17.16 2.18
N THR A 110 6.29 -18.34 2.17
CA THR A 110 4.90 -18.51 1.73
C THR A 110 3.86 -18.24 2.82
N SER A 111 4.27 -18.26 4.09
CA SER A 111 3.43 -18.01 5.25
C SER A 111 4.19 -17.17 6.26
N VAL A 112 3.76 -15.93 6.45
CA VAL A 112 4.25 -15.03 7.49
C VAL A 112 3.39 -15.25 8.73
N ARG A 113 4.00 -15.53 9.88
CA ARG A 113 3.30 -15.65 11.17
C ARG A 113 3.70 -14.49 12.06
N LYS A 114 3.10 -14.45 13.26
CA LYS A 114 3.33 -13.37 14.24
C LYS A 114 4.81 -13.20 14.60
N LYS A 115 5.58 -14.29 14.68
CA LYS A 115 7.01 -14.25 14.99
C LYS A 115 7.81 -13.57 13.88
N GLU A 116 7.53 -13.91 12.62
CA GLU A 116 8.20 -13.33 11.46
C GLU A 116 7.83 -11.85 11.33
N MET A 117 6.57 -11.49 11.58
CA MET A 117 6.15 -10.08 11.61
C MET A 117 6.88 -9.30 12.71
N ARG A 118 6.94 -9.83 13.93
CA ARG A 118 7.68 -9.20 15.03
C ARG A 118 9.16 -8.98 14.70
N SER A 119 9.82 -10.02 14.18
CA SER A 119 11.22 -9.92 13.75
C SER A 119 11.41 -8.85 12.67
N PHE A 120 10.51 -8.78 11.67
CA PHE A 120 10.58 -7.72 10.66
C PHE A 120 10.35 -6.32 11.25
N LEU A 121 9.41 -6.16 12.17
CA LEU A 121 9.18 -4.89 12.85
C LEU A 121 10.42 -4.43 13.63
N ILE A 122 10.99 -5.32 14.44
CA ILE A 122 12.12 -4.99 15.32
C ILE A 122 13.43 -4.83 14.55
N GLU A 123 13.74 -5.76 13.66
CA GLU A 123 15.06 -5.84 13.01
C GLU A 123 15.14 -5.00 11.73
N LYS A 124 14.00 -4.59 11.16
CA LYS A 124 13.98 -3.86 9.88
C LYS A 124 13.20 -2.56 9.94
N VAL A 125 11.92 -2.60 10.31
CA VAL A 125 11.05 -1.41 10.27
C VAL A 125 11.52 -0.35 11.26
N LEU A 126 11.79 -0.72 12.52
CA LEU A 126 12.27 0.22 13.53
C LEU A 126 13.60 0.89 13.13
N PRO A 127 14.66 0.16 12.72
CA PRO A 127 15.87 0.77 12.20
C PRO A 127 15.63 1.72 11.02
N ALA A 128 14.83 1.30 10.03
CA ALA A 128 14.55 2.12 8.85
C ALA A 128 13.82 3.41 9.19
N ILE A 129 12.86 3.37 10.13
CA ILE A 129 12.22 4.56 10.66
C ILE A 129 13.27 5.45 11.34
N LYS A 130 14.05 4.92 12.29
CA LYS A 130 15.06 5.70 13.03
C LYS A 130 16.09 6.37 12.11
N GLU A 131 16.46 5.71 11.01
CA GLU A 131 17.38 6.23 10.00
C GLU A 131 16.76 7.36 9.17
N LYS A 132 15.56 7.15 8.64
CA LYS A 132 14.95 8.05 7.65
C LYS A 132 14.05 9.13 8.26
N TRP A 133 13.67 9.01 9.53
CA TRP A 133 12.75 9.96 10.15
C TRP A 133 13.39 11.35 10.27
N PRO A 134 12.69 12.42 9.84
CA PRO A 134 13.25 13.78 9.90
C PRO A 134 13.48 14.21 11.35
N ARG A 135 14.76 14.43 11.70
CA ARG A 135 15.18 14.88 13.02
C ARG A 135 14.78 16.35 13.22
N GLY A 136 14.23 16.68 14.38
CA GLY A 136 13.79 18.03 14.74
C GLY A 136 12.35 18.38 14.37
N ALA A 137 11.58 17.43 13.83
CA ALA A 137 10.28 17.74 13.25
C ALA A 137 9.06 17.40 14.12
N LEU A 138 9.18 16.71 15.26
CA LEU A 138 8.06 16.41 16.16
C LEU A 138 8.52 16.18 17.61
N ASP A 139 8.05 16.99 18.54
CA ASP A 139 7.98 16.67 19.98
C ASP A 139 6.79 15.71 20.19
N GLY A 140 6.96 14.41 19.91
CA GLY A 140 5.89 13.47 20.18
C GLY A 140 6.05 12.05 19.61
N PRO A 141 5.11 11.15 19.95
CA PRO A 141 5.16 9.76 19.54
C PRO A 141 4.94 9.58 18.04
N ILE A 142 5.68 8.63 17.47
CA ILE A 142 5.50 8.08 16.13
C ILE A 142 4.60 6.85 16.26
N PHE A 143 3.52 6.80 15.49
CA PHE A 143 2.60 5.68 15.47
C PHE A 143 2.80 4.84 14.21
N ILE A 144 3.05 3.55 14.37
CA ILE A 144 3.00 2.56 13.30
C ILE A 144 1.58 2.00 13.25
N GLN A 145 0.85 2.33 12.19
CA GLN A 145 -0.51 1.83 11.96
C GLN A 145 -0.47 0.53 11.16
N GLN A 146 -1.10 -0.51 11.71
CA GLN A 146 -1.30 -1.82 11.09
C GLN A 146 -2.76 -2.26 11.16
N ASP A 147 -3.17 -3.23 10.33
CA ASP A 147 -4.51 -3.82 10.40
C ASP A 147 -4.65 -4.79 11.60
N ASN A 148 -5.83 -5.41 11.74
CA ASN A 148 -6.14 -6.34 12.84
C ASN A 148 -5.89 -7.82 12.47
N ALA A 149 -5.01 -8.13 11.52
CA ALA A 149 -4.70 -9.50 11.14
C ALA A 149 -4.15 -10.29 12.35
N ARG A 150 -4.51 -11.57 12.47
CA ARG A 150 -4.06 -12.43 13.59
C ARG A 150 -2.54 -12.60 13.65
N THR A 151 -1.88 -12.37 12.53
CA THR A 151 -0.42 -12.43 12.37
C THR A 151 0.26 -11.14 12.82
N HIS A 152 -0.48 -10.07 13.11
CA HIS A 152 0.11 -8.82 13.59
C HIS A 152 0.46 -8.89 15.06
N VAL A 153 1.48 -8.10 15.39
CA VAL A 153 2.02 -8.01 16.74
C VAL A 153 1.07 -7.16 17.58
N ASP A 154 0.80 -7.59 18.80
CA ASP A 154 -0.08 -6.84 19.68
C ASP A 154 0.55 -5.48 20.03
N ILE A 155 -0.28 -4.44 20.21
CA ILE A 155 0.24 -3.07 20.45
C ILE A 155 1.11 -2.94 21.70
N ASP A 156 0.90 -3.82 22.69
CA ASP A 156 1.63 -3.89 23.95
C ASP A 156 2.64 -5.06 23.98
N ASP A 157 3.05 -5.58 22.82
CA ASP A 157 4.02 -6.66 22.73
C ASP A 157 5.36 -6.25 23.37
N PRO A 158 5.83 -6.99 24.40
CA PRO A 158 6.93 -6.53 25.25
C PRO A 158 8.26 -6.47 24.50
N GLU A 159 8.50 -7.40 23.57
CA GLU A 159 9.72 -7.41 22.75
C GLU A 159 9.74 -6.20 21.81
N PHE A 160 8.61 -5.91 21.16
CA PHE A 160 8.49 -4.72 20.31
C PHE A 160 8.63 -3.42 21.13
N CYS A 161 7.89 -3.27 22.22
CA CYS A 161 7.94 -2.07 23.06
C CYS A 161 9.36 -1.80 23.59
N GLN A 162 10.08 -2.85 23.99
CA GLN A 162 11.46 -2.73 24.44
C GLN A 162 12.39 -2.21 23.33
N ALA A 163 12.27 -2.74 22.11
CA ALA A 163 13.08 -2.29 20.97
C ALA A 163 12.70 -0.87 20.51
N ALA A 164 11.41 -0.55 20.57
CA ALA A 164 10.87 0.74 20.14
C ALA A 164 11.29 1.90 21.06
N ALA A 165 11.49 1.64 22.36
CA ALA A 165 11.93 2.64 23.34
C ALA A 165 13.43 2.98 23.29
N GLN A 166 14.21 2.29 22.44
CA GLN A 166 15.64 2.55 22.29
C GLN A 166 15.92 3.81 21.46
N ASP A 167 17.11 4.38 21.62
CA ASP A 167 17.64 5.49 20.82
C ASP A 167 16.87 6.82 20.95
N GLY A 168 16.08 6.98 22.01
CA GLY A 168 15.36 8.23 22.30
C GLY A 168 14.13 8.49 21.44
N PHE A 169 13.66 7.48 20.70
CA PHE A 169 12.40 7.54 19.96
C PHE A 169 11.22 7.03 20.82
N ASP A 170 10.05 7.64 20.65
CA ASP A 170 8.78 7.13 21.19
C ASP A 170 7.97 6.54 20.02
N ILE A 171 8.19 5.27 19.70
CA ILE A 171 7.49 4.57 18.61
C ILE A 171 6.46 3.61 19.21
N ARG A 172 5.22 3.67 18.73
CA ARG A 172 4.10 2.87 19.25
C ARG A 172 3.33 2.22 18.12
N LEU A 173 2.82 1.01 18.33
CA LEU A 173 1.87 0.40 17.40
C LEU A 173 0.46 0.93 17.65
N THR A 174 -0.32 1.05 16.59
CA THR A 174 -1.76 1.35 16.66
C THR A 174 -2.51 0.51 15.66
N TYR A 175 -3.75 0.16 16.01
CA TYR A 175 -4.64 -0.52 15.10
C TYR A 175 -5.38 0.47 14.21
N GLN A 176 -5.58 0.05 12.97
CA GLN A 176 -6.61 0.58 12.09
C GLN A 176 -7.99 0.08 12.53
N PRO A 177 -9.08 0.83 12.28
CA PRO A 177 -10.43 0.33 12.47
C PRO A 177 -10.68 -1.00 11.72
N PRO A 178 -11.40 -1.97 12.31
CA PRO A 178 -11.64 -3.27 11.68
C PRO A 178 -12.39 -3.15 10.35
N ASN A 179 -11.96 -3.95 9.35
CA ASN A 179 -12.57 -4.00 8.01
C ASN A 179 -12.60 -2.66 7.27
N SER A 180 -11.62 -1.79 7.49
CA SER A 180 -11.58 -0.46 6.88
C SER A 180 -10.35 -0.26 6.00
N PRO A 181 -10.09 -1.06 4.95
CA PRO A 181 -8.89 -0.93 4.11
C PRO A 181 -8.73 0.47 3.50
N ASP A 182 -9.83 1.21 3.35
CA ASP A 182 -9.89 2.62 2.96
C ASP A 182 -9.26 3.58 3.97
N LEU A 183 -8.94 3.11 5.18
CA LEU A 183 -8.21 3.84 6.23
C LEU A 183 -6.72 3.51 6.31
N ASN A 184 -6.18 2.79 5.32
CA ASN A 184 -4.74 2.59 5.14
C ASN A 184 -4.34 3.10 3.77
N MET A 185 -3.42 4.06 3.73
CA MET A 185 -2.97 4.66 2.47
C MET A 185 -2.43 3.58 1.51
N LEU A 186 -1.73 2.57 2.06
CA LEU A 186 -1.13 1.50 1.27
C LEU A 186 -2.16 0.75 0.41
N ASP A 187 -3.26 0.33 1.03
CA ASP A 187 -4.37 -0.35 0.38
C ASP A 187 -5.27 0.58 -0.44
N LEU A 188 -5.45 1.83 0.01
CA LEU A 188 -6.31 2.81 -0.64
C LEU A 188 -5.86 3.14 -2.08
N GLY A 189 -4.55 3.13 -2.35
CA GLY A 189 -4.06 3.43 -3.70
C GLY A 189 -2.61 3.10 -4.00
N PHE A 190 -1.73 3.04 -2.99
CA PHE A 190 -0.30 2.87 -3.26
C PHE A 190 0.05 1.50 -3.83
N PHE A 191 -0.49 0.41 -3.27
CA PHE A 191 -0.21 -0.93 -3.80
C PHE A 191 -0.68 -1.10 -5.24
N ALA A 192 -1.83 -0.54 -5.59
CA ALA A 192 -2.30 -0.56 -6.97
C ALA A 192 -1.34 0.18 -7.91
N ALA A 193 -0.80 1.32 -7.47
CA ALA A 193 0.15 2.10 -8.23
C ALA A 193 1.50 1.39 -8.41
N ILE A 194 2.09 0.88 -7.34
CA ILE A 194 3.38 0.14 -7.39
C ILE A 194 3.23 -1.15 -8.21
N GLN A 195 2.12 -1.87 -8.07
CA GLN A 195 1.86 -3.05 -8.92
C GLN A 195 1.77 -2.66 -10.40
N SER A 196 1.13 -1.53 -10.72
CA SER A 196 1.07 -1.03 -12.10
C SER A 196 2.46 -0.71 -12.65
N LEU A 197 3.33 -0.06 -11.87
CA LEU A 197 4.72 0.22 -12.26
C LEU A 197 5.53 -1.06 -12.44
N GLN A 198 5.47 -1.96 -11.46
CA GLN A 198 6.17 -3.24 -11.50
C GLN A 198 5.82 -4.05 -12.75
N GLN A 199 4.56 -4.01 -13.19
CA GLN A 199 4.07 -4.74 -14.36
C GLN A 199 4.49 -4.14 -15.70
N LYS A 200 5.05 -2.93 -15.73
CA LYS A 200 5.69 -2.37 -16.93
C LYS A 200 7.03 -3.03 -17.23
N GLU A 201 7.62 -3.69 -16.23
CA GLU A 201 8.87 -4.42 -16.36
C GLU A 201 8.64 -5.93 -16.28
N ARG A 202 9.53 -6.70 -16.93
CA ARG A 202 9.42 -8.16 -16.98
C ARG A 202 10.44 -8.82 -16.05
N ALA A 203 9.96 -9.31 -14.91
CA ALA A 203 10.75 -10.16 -14.02
C ALA A 203 10.93 -11.57 -14.62
N ARG A 204 12.15 -12.13 -14.56
CA ARG A 204 12.42 -13.51 -14.99
C ARG A 204 12.61 -14.46 -13.82
N ASN A 205 13.00 -13.94 -12.66
CA ASN A 205 13.23 -14.69 -11.43
C ASN A 205 12.79 -13.87 -10.20
N VAL A 206 12.93 -14.45 -9.00
CA VAL A 206 12.53 -13.82 -7.73
C VAL A 206 13.35 -12.57 -7.43
N ASP A 207 14.66 -12.58 -7.70
CA ASP A 207 15.54 -11.44 -7.47
C ASP A 207 15.20 -10.28 -8.42
N ASP A 208 14.89 -10.57 -9.69
CA ASP A 208 14.39 -9.56 -10.63
C ASP A 208 13.09 -8.94 -10.12
N LEU A 209 12.14 -9.76 -9.65
CA LEU A 209 10.87 -9.27 -9.12
C LEU A 209 11.09 -8.34 -7.92
N MET A 210 11.97 -8.72 -7.00
CA MET A 210 12.36 -7.87 -5.88
C MET A 210 12.97 -6.55 -6.32
N ALA A 211 13.94 -6.60 -7.24
CA ALA A 211 14.60 -5.41 -7.76
C ALA A 211 13.61 -4.45 -8.44
N ILE A 212 12.68 -4.98 -9.24
CA ILE A 212 11.65 -4.18 -9.91
C ILE A 212 10.68 -3.55 -8.90
N VAL A 213 10.26 -4.28 -7.86
CA VAL A 213 9.36 -3.74 -6.82
C VAL A 213 10.06 -2.63 -6.03
N VAL A 214 11.32 -2.84 -5.61
CA VAL A 214 12.11 -1.82 -4.92
C VAL A 214 12.30 -0.59 -5.81
N LYS A 215 12.67 -0.79 -7.08
CA LYS A 215 12.79 0.31 -8.05
C LYS A 215 11.46 1.06 -8.22
N SER A 216 10.34 0.34 -8.37
CA SER A 216 9.02 0.94 -8.52
C SER A 216 8.64 1.80 -7.32
N PHE A 217 9.03 1.38 -6.11
CA PHE A 217 8.84 2.14 -4.87
C PHE A 217 9.70 3.41 -4.84
N GLU A 218 11.00 3.30 -5.16
CA GLU A 218 11.91 4.45 -5.19
C GLU A 218 11.55 5.46 -6.28
N ASP A 219 11.11 5.00 -7.44
CA ASP A 219 10.71 5.85 -8.56
C ASP A 219 9.31 6.48 -8.38
N PHE A 220 8.51 6.00 -7.42
CA PHE A 220 7.14 6.48 -7.26
C PHE A 220 7.11 7.96 -6.81
N PRO A 221 6.42 8.87 -7.52
CA PRO A 221 6.50 10.29 -7.19
C PRO A 221 5.96 10.64 -5.80
N THR A 222 6.72 11.46 -5.08
CA THR A 222 6.38 11.92 -3.73
C THR A 222 5.12 12.78 -3.70
N ASP A 223 4.91 13.63 -4.70
CA ASP A 223 3.71 14.45 -4.82
C ASP A 223 2.44 13.60 -5.02
N ILE A 224 2.54 12.50 -5.77
CA ILE A 224 1.43 11.56 -5.95
C ILE A 224 1.18 10.81 -4.64
N SER A 225 2.23 10.47 -3.88
CA SER A 225 2.07 9.83 -2.56
C SER A 225 1.25 10.70 -1.61
N ASP A 226 1.54 12.01 -1.52
CA ASP A 226 0.76 12.94 -0.67
C ASP A 226 -0.70 13.07 -1.13
N ARG A 227 -0.99 13.01 -2.43
CA ARG A 227 -2.38 12.99 -2.93
C ARG A 227 -3.18 11.80 -2.43
N ILE A 228 -2.54 10.65 -2.19
CA ILE A 228 -3.25 9.49 -1.64
C ILE A 228 -3.54 9.70 -0.14
N PHE A 229 -2.66 10.38 0.60
CA PHE A 229 -2.96 10.83 1.98
C PHE A 229 -4.11 11.84 2.03
N LEU A 230 -4.19 12.77 1.08
CA LEU A 230 -5.34 13.69 0.96
C LEU A 230 -6.64 12.93 0.63
N THR A 231 -6.54 11.91 -0.24
CA THR A 231 -7.67 11.02 -0.57
C THR A 231 -8.13 10.26 0.68
N LEU A 232 -7.20 9.76 1.49
CA LEU A 232 -7.47 9.10 2.77
C LEU A 232 -8.25 10.03 3.72
N GLN A 233 -7.83 11.29 3.86
CA GLN A 233 -8.58 12.28 4.64
C GLN A 233 -10.00 12.52 4.07
N THR A 234 -10.16 12.50 2.75
CA THR A 234 -11.48 12.64 2.11
C THR A 234 -12.38 11.43 2.41
N CYS A 235 -11.83 10.21 2.37
CA CYS A 235 -12.54 9.00 2.81
C CYS A 235 -13.01 9.13 4.26
N MET A 236 -12.15 9.65 5.14
CA MET A 236 -12.52 9.89 6.55
C MET A 236 -13.69 10.87 6.69
N ILE A 237 -13.76 11.94 5.90
CA ILE A 237 -14.91 12.86 5.87
C ILE A 237 -16.19 12.11 5.50
N GLU A 238 -16.15 11.30 4.45
CA GLU A 238 -17.31 10.53 3.99
C GLU A 238 -17.79 9.50 5.02
N ILE A 239 -16.85 8.83 5.70
CA ILE A 239 -17.16 7.92 6.81
C ILE A 239 -17.86 8.67 7.96
N MET A 240 -17.39 9.86 8.31
CA MET A 240 -18.01 10.70 9.35
C MET A 240 -19.42 11.13 8.94
N LYS A 241 -19.64 11.57 7.69
CA LYS A 241 -20.97 11.91 7.16
C LYS A 241 -21.94 10.73 7.26
N LYS A 242 -21.44 9.51 7.03
CA LYS A 242 -22.19 8.26 7.09
C LYS A 242 -22.24 7.63 8.49
N ARG A 243 -21.74 8.31 9.53
CA ARG A 243 -21.70 7.84 10.92
C ARG A 243 -21.07 6.45 11.08
N GLY A 244 -20.03 6.16 10.30
CA GLY A 244 -19.33 4.87 10.36
C GLY A 244 -20.00 3.71 9.63
N ALA A 245 -21.05 3.95 8.83
CA ALA A 245 -21.69 2.90 8.04
C ALA A 245 -20.84 2.45 6.85
N ASN A 246 -20.65 1.13 6.69
CA ASN A 246 -19.98 0.49 5.56
C ASN A 246 -20.83 0.51 4.26
N SER A 247 -21.45 1.64 3.92
CA SER A 247 -22.14 1.78 2.63
C SER A 247 -21.09 2.05 1.54
N ALA A 248 -20.80 0.98 0.82
CA ALA A 248 -19.98 0.82 -0.38
C ALA A 248 -19.68 2.08 -1.22
N SER A 249 -18.43 2.10 -1.72
CA SER A 249 -17.84 3.01 -2.72
C SER A 249 -17.95 4.50 -2.40
N VAL A 250 -16.88 5.05 -1.82
CA VAL A 250 -16.54 6.45 -2.10
C VAL A 250 -16.31 6.55 -3.61
N ASN A 251 -17.17 7.28 -4.31
CA ASN A 251 -17.01 7.53 -5.73
C ASN A 251 -15.90 8.59 -5.90
N ILE A 252 -14.66 8.15 -6.16
CA ILE A 252 -13.47 9.00 -6.30
C ILE A 252 -13.46 9.75 -7.66
N ALA A 253 -14.57 9.76 -8.41
CA ALA A 253 -14.66 10.45 -9.70
C ALA A 253 -14.43 11.98 -9.63
N GLY A 254 -14.48 12.60 -8.43
CA GLY A 254 -14.26 14.03 -8.25
C GLY A 254 -12.85 14.46 -7.84
N ALA A 255 -11.98 13.55 -7.40
CA ALA A 255 -10.59 13.88 -7.10
C ALA A 255 -9.82 13.86 -8.42
N ASN A 256 -9.59 15.03 -8.99
CA ASN A 256 -8.94 15.21 -10.27
C ASN A 256 -7.49 14.67 -10.23
N ILE A 257 -7.30 13.37 -10.49
CA ILE A 257 -5.98 12.73 -10.74
C ILE A 257 -5.52 13.04 -12.19
N ALA A 258 -6.07 14.07 -12.84
CA ALA A 258 -5.79 14.43 -14.23
C ALA A 258 -4.37 15.00 -14.47
N GLY A 259 -3.53 15.10 -13.44
CA GLY A 259 -2.13 15.50 -13.60
C GLY A 259 -1.15 14.33 -13.74
N ALA A 260 -1.57 13.11 -13.38
CA ALA A 260 -0.75 11.93 -13.64
C ALA A 260 -1.15 11.45 -15.04
N ASN A 261 -0.23 11.50 -15.99
CA ASN A 261 -0.38 10.85 -17.28
C ASN A 261 -0.38 9.32 -17.05
N ILE A 262 -1.47 8.80 -16.48
CA ILE A 262 -1.73 7.39 -16.25
C ILE A 262 -2.45 6.86 -17.50
N ALA A 263 -1.79 6.96 -18.65
CA ALA A 263 -2.18 6.21 -19.82
C ALA A 263 -1.97 4.71 -19.52
N GLY A 264 -3.02 4.06 -19.00
CA GLY A 264 -3.06 2.59 -18.87
C GLY A 264 -3.72 2.01 -17.61
N ALA A 265 -4.02 2.77 -16.56
CA ALA A 265 -4.71 2.23 -15.38
C ALA A 265 -6.24 2.36 -15.54
N ASN A 266 -6.82 1.44 -16.32
CA ASN A 266 -8.26 1.25 -16.32
C ASN A 266 -8.66 0.66 -14.96
N VAL A 267 -9.19 1.49 -14.05
CA VAL A 267 -9.76 1.05 -12.78
C VAL A 267 -11.14 0.42 -13.05
N ALA A 268 -11.13 -0.74 -13.68
CA ALA A 268 -12.31 -1.58 -13.89
C ALA A 268 -12.04 -2.93 -13.22
N GLY A 269 -12.37 -3.01 -11.94
CA GLY A 269 -12.16 -4.20 -11.12
C GLY A 269 -12.93 -4.18 -9.81
N ALA A 270 -14.10 -3.55 -9.76
CA ALA A 270 -15.07 -3.77 -8.69
C ALA A 270 -15.98 -4.92 -9.10
N ASN A 271 -15.69 -6.13 -8.61
CA ASN A 271 -16.62 -7.26 -8.68
C ASN A 271 -17.79 -6.99 -7.71
N SER A 272 -18.94 -6.55 -8.22
CA SER A 272 -20.21 -6.66 -7.52
C SER A 272 -20.91 -7.94 -7.97
N ALA A 273 -21.00 -8.90 -7.05
CA ALA A 273 -21.87 -10.06 -7.20
C ALA A 273 -23.34 -9.61 -7.26
N SER A 274 -24.04 -10.17 -8.25
CA SER A 274 -25.49 -10.24 -8.45
C SER A 274 -26.42 -9.60 -7.41
N SER A 275 -27.16 -8.57 -7.83
CA SER A 275 -28.56 -8.42 -7.44
C SER A 275 -29.34 -7.81 -8.60
N ASN A 276 -30.27 -8.60 -9.11
CA ASN A 276 -31.14 -8.34 -10.23
C ASN A 276 -32.34 -7.50 -9.74
N SER A 277 -32.60 -6.33 -10.31
CA SER A 277 -33.95 -5.75 -10.38
C SER A 277 -34.02 -4.63 -11.42
N ALA A 278 -35.06 -4.75 -12.24
CA ALA A 278 -35.33 -3.99 -13.45
C ALA A 278 -35.80 -2.54 -13.21
N GLY A 279 -35.66 -1.71 -14.25
CA GLY A 279 -36.65 -0.69 -14.59
C GLY A 279 -36.23 0.78 -14.50
N ALA A 280 -36.32 1.45 -15.66
CA ALA A 280 -36.68 2.86 -15.87
C ALA A 280 -35.59 3.97 -15.80
N ASN A 281 -35.09 4.27 -17.01
CA ASN A 281 -35.22 5.55 -17.76
C ASN A 281 -34.66 6.89 -17.22
N SER A 282 -33.76 7.44 -18.06
CA SER A 282 -33.41 8.84 -18.39
C SER A 282 -33.94 10.00 -17.53
N GLY A 283 -33.02 10.88 -17.10
CA GLY A 283 -33.35 12.26 -16.73
C GLY A 283 -32.18 13.02 -16.09
N LEU A 284 -31.37 13.70 -16.90
CA LEU A 284 -30.50 14.80 -16.46
C LEU A 284 -31.39 15.91 -15.89
N GLN A 285 -31.30 16.19 -14.58
CA GLN A 285 -31.73 17.49 -14.02
C GLN A 285 -30.76 17.97 -12.93
N SER A 286 -30.60 19.29 -12.95
CA SER A 286 -29.61 20.16 -12.33
C SER A 286 -29.60 20.15 -10.80
N LEU A 287 -28.40 20.37 -10.23
CA LEU A 287 -28.23 20.87 -8.87
C LEU A 287 -28.83 22.28 -8.76
N ASP A 288 -30.00 22.41 -8.16
CA ASP A 288 -30.47 23.61 -7.45
C ASP A 288 -31.79 23.28 -6.75
N ALA A 289 -31.72 22.83 -5.49
CA ALA A 289 -32.77 22.97 -4.46
C ALA A 289 -32.47 22.08 -3.25
N LEU A 290 -31.79 22.61 -2.22
CA LEU A 290 -31.98 22.18 -0.82
C LEU A 290 -31.41 23.22 0.15
N LEU A 291 -31.87 24.45 0.00
CA LEU A 291 -31.91 25.45 1.07
C LEU A 291 -33.38 25.83 1.26
N HIS A 292 -34.08 25.06 2.08
CA HIS A 292 -35.10 25.48 3.06
C HIS A 292 -35.57 24.25 3.85
#